data_AF-A0A7G5DMR5-F1
#
_entry.id   AF-A0A7G5DMR5-F1
#
_cell.length_a   1.000
_cell.length_b   1.000
_cell.length_c   1.000
_cell.angle_alpha   90.00
_cell.angle_beta   90.00
_cell.angle_gamma   90.00
#
_symmetry.space_group_name_H-M   'P 1'
#
loop_
_entity.id
_entity.type
_entity.pdbx_description
1 polymer ?
#
loop_
_entity_poly.entity_id
_entity_poly.type
_entity_poly.pdbx_seq_one_letter_code
_entity_poly.pdbx_strand_id
1 'polypeptide(L)'
;MARAKVPSLALEPAQEQAALLLLQRFLDERFELELGTFEVQEVLDLITRELAPHYYNKAILDVQAHLKDRFESIESDLWALEKS
;
A
#
# COMPACT_ATOMS: atom_id res chain seq x y z
N MET A 1 -0.52 -18.89 18.25
CA MET A 1 -1.05 -17.79 17.43
C MET A 1 -0.63 -18.05 16.00
N ALA A 2 -1.57 -18.26 15.08
CA ALA A 2 -1.24 -18.41 13.67
C ALA A 2 -0.55 -17.12 13.22
N ARG A 3 0.72 -17.20 12.79
CA ARG A 3 1.35 -16.07 12.11
C ARG A 3 0.46 -15.76 10.91
N ALA A 4 -0.25 -14.64 10.95
CA ALA A 4 -0.98 -14.15 9.79
C ALA A 4 0.05 -14.11 8.66
N LYS A 5 -0.18 -14.92 7.62
CA LYS A 5 0.69 -14.95 6.45
C LYS A 5 0.65 -13.54 5.88
N VAL A 6 1.73 -12.78 6.10
CA VAL A 6 1.85 -11.42 5.56
C VAL A 6 1.57 -11.55 4.07
N PRO A 7 0.56 -10.83 3.54
CA PRO A 7 0.29 -10.85 2.11
C PRO A 7 1.60 -10.56 1.37
N SER A 8 1.91 -11.35 0.35
CA SER A 8 3.08 -11.05 -0.47
C SER A 8 2.84 -9.70 -1.12
N LEU A 9 3.63 -8.69 -0.74
CA LEU A 9 3.65 -7.37 -1.37
C LEU A 9 4.43 -7.37 -2.69
N ALA A 10 4.54 -8.54 -3.32
CA ALA A 10 5.22 -8.72 -4.59
C ALA A 10 4.45 -7.97 -5.67
N LEU A 11 5.17 -7.17 -6.44
CA LEU A 11 4.64 -6.46 -7.60
C LEU A 11 4.57 -7.39 -8.80
N GLU A 12 3.65 -7.11 -9.72
CA GLU A 12 3.70 -7.74 -11.04
C GLU A 12 4.97 -7.28 -11.78
N PRO A 13 5.59 -8.11 -12.66
CA PRO A 13 6.86 -7.77 -13.30
C PRO A 13 6.87 -6.41 -14.02
N ALA A 14 5.73 -6.03 -14.64
CA ALA A 14 5.59 -4.74 -15.30
C ALA A 14 5.55 -3.56 -14.31
N GLN A 15 4.94 -3.76 -13.14
CA GLN A 15 4.89 -2.76 -12.07
C GLN A 15 6.25 -2.59 -11.40
N GLU A 16 6.96 -3.70 -11.17
CA GLU A 16 8.32 -3.69 -10.64
C GLU A 16 9.27 -2.96 -11.58
N GLN A 17 9.26 -3.28 -12.87
CA GLN A 17 10.08 -2.60 -13.87
C GLN A 17 9.79 -1.09 -13.93
N ALA A 18 8.52 -0.70 -13.83
CA ALA A 18 8.13 0.71 -13.79
C ALA A 18 8.63 1.41 -12.52
N ALA A 19 8.58 0.73 -11.36
CA ALA A 19 9.10 1.25 -10.10
C ALA A 19 10.62 1.43 -10.13
N LEU A 20 11.35 0.47 -10.69
CA LEU A 20 12.81 0.57 -10.88
C LEU A 20 13.18 1.77 -11.75
N LEU A 21 12.54 1.93 -12.90
CA LEU A 21 12.81 3.06 -13.80
C LEU A 21 12.47 4.40 -13.13
N LEU A 22 11.39 4.46 -12.34
CA LEU A 22 11.02 5.64 -11.59
C LEU A 22 12.08 5.98 -10.53
N LEU A 23 12.51 5.01 -9.73
CA LEU A 23 13.50 5.22 -8.68
C LEU A 23 14.86 5.60 -9.26
N GLN A 24 15.31 4.90 -10.31
CA GLN A 24 16.58 5.18 -10.96
C GLN A 24 16.63 6.63 -11.47
N ARG A 25 15.59 7.05 -12.20
CA ARG A 25 15.50 8.43 -12.70
C ARG A 25 15.39 9.45 -11.59
N PHE A 26 14.61 9.17 -10.56
CA PHE A 26 14.46 10.10 -9.44
C PHE A 26 15.77 10.33 -8.70
N LEU A 27 16.55 9.27 -8.45
CA LEU A 27 17.83 9.34 -7.75
C LEU A 27 18.88 10.10 -8.57
N ASP A 28 18.93 9.84 -9.88
CA ASP A 28 19.79 10.58 -10.81
C ASP A 28 19.37 12.05 -10.91
N GLU A 29 18.14 12.33 -11.35
CA GLU A 29 17.66 13.69 -11.65
C GLU A 29 17.60 14.61 -10.41
N ARG A 30 17.38 14.07 -9.20
CA ARG A 30 17.17 14.88 -7.98
C ARG A 30 18.36 14.90 -7.04
N PHE A 31 19.23 13.90 -7.10
CA PHE A 31 20.35 13.77 -6.18
C PHE A 31 21.69 13.59 -6.89
N GLU A 32 21.72 13.64 -8.24
CA GLU A 32 22.92 13.41 -9.05
C GLU A 32 23.58 12.05 -8.71
N LEU A 33 22.74 11.08 -8.31
CA LEU A 33 23.17 9.75 -7.88
C LEU A 33 22.85 8.73 -8.97
N GLU A 34 23.81 8.54 -9.88
CA GLU A 34 23.74 7.51 -10.91
C GLU A 34 23.92 6.11 -10.30
N LEU A 35 22.84 5.34 -10.26
CA LEU A 35 22.84 3.95 -9.80
C LEU A 35 22.58 2.99 -10.96
N GLY A 36 23.21 1.82 -10.91
CA GLY A 36 22.89 0.70 -11.77
C GLY A 36 21.55 0.04 -11.39
N THR A 37 21.06 -0.86 -12.25
CA THR A 37 19.78 -1.55 -12.03
C THR A 37 19.79 -2.40 -10.76
N PHE A 38 20.91 -3.01 -10.40
CA PHE A 38 21.01 -3.85 -9.21
C PHE A 38 20.92 -3.02 -7.92
N GLU A 39 21.58 -1.87 -7.87
CA GLU A 39 21.53 -0.96 -6.73
C GLU A 39 20.12 -0.37 -6.55
N VAL A 40 19.44 -0.02 -7.65
CA VAL A 40 18.05 0.46 -7.60
C VAL A 40 17.09 -0.66 -7.15
N GLN A 41 17.34 -1.91 -7.56
CA GLN A 41 16.60 -3.06 -7.06
C GLN A 41 16.74 -3.19 -5.54
N GLU A 42 17.96 -3.06 -5.00
CA GLU A 42 18.18 -3.15 -3.55
C GLU A 42 17.41 -2.04 -2.79
N VAL A 43 17.34 -0.83 -3.35
CA VAL A 43 16.51 0.26 -2.80
C VAL A 43 15.02 -0.11 -2.84
N LEU A 44 14.53 -0.63 -3.96
CA LEU A 44 13.14 -1.05 -4.10
C LEU A 44 12.80 -2.20 -3.13
N ASP A 45 13.71 -3.15 -2.94
CA ASP A 45 13.57 -4.27 -2.01
C ASP A 45 13.50 -3.79 -0.56
N LEU A 46 14.32 -2.81 -0.18
CA LEU A 46 14.27 -2.18 1.15
C LEU A 46 12.92 -1.49 1.37
N ILE A 47 12.44 -0.69 0.41
CA ILE A 47 11.14 -0.02 0.47
C ILE A 47 10.02 -1.05 0.61
N THR A 48 10.07 -2.12 -0.18
CA THR A 48 9.03 -3.17 -0.19
C THR A 48 9.02 -3.95 1.12
N ARG A 49 10.19 -4.23 1.70
CA ARG A 49 10.29 -4.99 2.95
C ARG A 49 9.93 -4.17 4.18
N GLU A 50 10.41 -2.93 4.27
CA GLU A 50 10.31 -2.14 5.49
C GLU A 50 9.18 -1.10 5.45
N LEU A 51 8.95 -0.46 4.30
CA LEU A 51 8.03 0.68 4.22
C LEU A 51 6.63 0.29 3.72
N ALA A 52 6.54 -0.55 2.69
CA ALA A 52 5.27 -0.95 2.08
C ALA A 52 4.28 -1.59 3.07
N PRO A 53 4.68 -2.41 4.07
CA PRO A 53 3.74 -2.97 5.04
C PRO A 53 3.01 -1.90 5.86
N HIS A 54 3.65 -0.78 6.19
CA HIS A 54 3.02 0.30 6.94
C HIS A 54 1.88 0.94 6.15
N TYR A 55 2.12 1.25 4.88
CA TYR A 55 1.10 1.84 4.01
C TYR A 55 -0.01 0.85 3.67
N TYR A 56 0.33 -0.40 3.36
CA TYR A 56 -0.65 -1.43 3.04
C TYR A 56 -1.60 -1.68 4.22
N ASN A 57 -1.05 -1.90 5.42
CA ASN A 57 -1.86 -2.14 6.61
C ASN A 57 -2.74 -0.93 6.97
N LYS A 58 -2.20 0.29 6.84
CA LYS A 58 -2.98 1.51 7.06
C LYS A 58 -4.14 1.63 6.06
N ALA A 59 -3.90 1.36 4.78
CA ALA A 59 -4.94 1.39 3.76
C ALA A 59 -6.08 0.40 4.05
N ILE A 60 -5.75 -0.82 4.51
CA ILE A 60 -6.77 -1.80 4.93
C ILE A 60 -7.58 -1.28 6.11
N LEU A 61 -6.93 -0.72 7.14
CA LEU A 61 -7.62 -0.15 8.30
C LEU A 61 -8.53 1.02 7.91
N ASP A 62 -8.10 1.85 6.97
CA ASP A 62 -8.90 2.99 6.49
C ASP A 62 -10.15 2.54 5.74
N VAL A 63 -10.03 1.50 4.91
CA VAL A 63 -11.18 0.90 4.23
C VAL A 63 -12.13 0.28 5.25
N GLN A 64 -11.61 -0.41 6.27
CA GLN A 64 -12.44 -0.99 7.33
C GLN A 64 -13.21 0.08 8.11
N ALA A 65 -12.55 1.18 8.48
CA ALA A 65 -13.19 2.30 9.17
C ALA A 65 -14.28 2.93 8.29
N HIS A 66 -13.97 3.18 7.01
CA HIS A 66 -14.94 3.74 6.08
C HIS A 66 -16.17 2.85 5.91
N LEU A 67 -16.00 1.53 5.79
CA LEU A 67 -17.12 0.60 5.69
C LEU A 67 -17.94 0.56 6.98
N LYS A 68 -17.29 0.60 8.15
CA LYS A 68 -17.97 0.64 9.45
C LYS A 68 -18.91 1.84 9.56
N ASP A 69 -18.41 3.04 9.23
CA ASP A 69 -19.21 4.26 9.26
C ASP A 69 -20.43 4.17 8.32
N ARG A 70 -20.27 3.53 7.15
CA ARG A 70 -21.35 3.33 6.18
C ARG A 70 -22.41 2.36 6.71
N PHE A 71 -21.99 1.27 7.36
CA PHE A 71 -22.93 0.34 7.99
C PHE A 71 -23.70 0.99 9.14
N GLU A 72 -23.04 1.74 10.01
CA GLU A 72 -23.70 2.47 11.10
C GLU A 72 -24.74 3.47 10.57
N SER A 73 -24.44 4.16 9.47
CA SER A 73 -25.41 5.04 8.78
C SER A 73 -26.62 4.26 8.27
N ILE A 74 -26.41 3.11 7.63
CA ILE A 74 -27.50 2.26 7.11
C ILE A 74 -28.38 1.74 8.25
N GLU A 75 -27.78 1.30 9.37
CA GLU A 75 -28.51 0.85 10.56
C GLU A 75 -29.37 1.97 11.16
N SER A 76 -28.82 3.19 11.24
CA SER A 76 -29.57 4.38 11.69
C SER A 76 -30.75 4.69 10.78
N ASP A 77 -30.55 4.64 9.46
CA ASP A 77 -31.61 4.90 8.47
C ASP A 77 -32.73 3.85 8.56
N LEU A 78 -32.37 2.57 8.73
CA LEU A 78 -33.34 1.49 8.90
C LEU A 78 -34.18 1.66 10.16
N TRP A 79 -33.54 2.01 11.29
CA TRP A 79 -34.26 2.25 12.54
C TRP A 79 -35.22 3.44 12.46
N ALA A 80 -34.87 4.48 11.70
CA ALA A 80 -35.76 5.62 11.46
C ALA A 80 -37.02 5.19 10.69
N LEU A 81 -36.89 4.28 9.72
CA LEU A 81 -38.02 3.71 8.97
C LEU A 81 -38.91 2.80 9.83
N GLU A 82 -38.37 2.04 10.77
CA GLU A 82 -39.18 1.19 11.67
C GLU A 82 -40.06 1.99 12.64
N LYS A 83 -39.68 3.23 12.96
CA LYS A 83 -40.40 4.11 13.88
C LYS A 83 -41.46 4.99 13.22
N SER A 84 -41.50 5.05 11.90
CA SER A 84 -42.50 5.79 11.12
C SER A 84 -43.70 4.91 10.78
#